data_AF-A0A950IUI1-F1
#
_entry.id   AF-A0A950IUI1-F1
#
_cell.length_a   1.000
_cell.length_b   1.000
_cell.length_c   1.000
_cell.angle_alpha   90.00
_cell.angle_beta   90.00
_cell.angle_gamma   90.00
#
_symmetry.space_group_name_H-M   'P 1'
#
loop_
_entity.id
_entity.type
_entity.pdbx_description
1 polymer ?
#
loop_
_entity_poly.entity_id
_entity_poly.type
_entity_poly.pdbx_seq_one_letter_code
_entity_poly.pdbx_strand_id
1 'polypeptide(L)'
;MLGWYTRRNQLLEEFETHIEIEMQENIEAGMSPEDARHAGMRKFGNLLLAAEDSRRIWGYVWLERMVQDIRYAVRTLRGAPAYTATLLCTLVLGLGCVTTMLAIVDSILMRPVALPHSEQLVQMYGQDGPSGTYAEQHALSYAAIDELRRSAHSFAGLSAYNSMAHPVAASDGTRIGLLTEISPDFFQTLGVSAALGRIIGPDDAKAPVVVVNHEFW
;
A
#
# COMPACT_ATOMS: atom_id res chain seq x y z
N MET A 1 23.46 -6.96 3.95
CA MET A 1 23.08 -8.39 3.93
C MET A 1 24.13 -9.31 3.24
N LEU A 2 25.43 -8.98 3.18
CA LEU A 2 26.39 -9.82 2.42
C LEU A 2 27.69 -10.24 3.14
N GLY A 3 27.95 -9.82 4.39
CA GLY A 3 29.24 -10.10 5.04
C GLY A 3 29.47 -11.57 5.46
N TRP A 4 28.40 -12.33 5.72
CA TRP A 4 28.55 -13.69 6.26
C TRP A 4 28.94 -14.72 5.20
N TYR A 5 28.47 -14.55 3.96
CA TYR A 5 28.83 -15.45 2.85
C TYR A 5 30.31 -15.31 2.52
N THR A 6 30.82 -14.08 2.47
CA THR A 6 32.22 -13.80 2.17
C THR A 6 33.15 -14.37 3.25
N ARG A 7 32.85 -14.15 4.54
CA ARG A 7 33.71 -14.69 5.61
C ARG A 7 33.62 -16.21 5.75
N ARG A 8 32.45 -16.81 5.48
CA ARG A 8 32.31 -18.28 5.44
C ARG A 8 33.14 -18.86 4.30
N ASN A 9 33.11 -18.25 3.12
CA ASN A 9 33.89 -18.71 1.99
C ASN A 9 35.40 -18.53 2.23
N GLN A 10 35.83 -17.43 2.85
CA GLN A 10 37.23 -17.26 3.27
C GLN A 10 37.68 -18.33 4.26
N LEU A 11 36.85 -18.67 5.26
CA LEU A 11 37.15 -19.77 6.18
C LEU A 11 37.31 -21.11 5.43
N LEU A 12 36.39 -21.41 4.51
CA LEU A 12 36.46 -22.65 3.72
C LEU A 12 37.71 -22.71 2.83
N GLU A 13 38.08 -21.59 2.23
CA GLU A 13 39.27 -21.44 1.37
C GLU A 13 40.58 -21.58 2.18
N GLU A 14 40.64 -20.98 3.37
CA GLU A 14 41.76 -21.14 4.31
C GLU A 14 41.91 -22.60 4.77
N PHE A 15 40.79 -23.29 4.99
CA PHE A 15 40.79 -24.72 5.35
C PHE A 15 41.21 -25.62 4.19
N GLU A 16 40.76 -25.35 2.97
CA GLU A 16 41.17 -26.10 1.77
C GLU A 16 42.69 -26.00 1.57
N THR A 17 43.24 -24.80 1.76
CA THR A 17 44.69 -24.55 1.71
C THR A 17 45.46 -25.36 2.74
N HIS A 18 44.97 -25.47 3.99
CA HIS A 18 45.63 -26.25 5.03
C HIS A 18 45.58 -27.76 4.77
N ILE A 19 44.48 -28.27 4.21
CA ILE A 19 44.37 -29.68 3.84
C ILE A 19 45.37 -30.02 2.73
N GLU A 20 45.53 -29.13 1.76
CA GLU A 20 46.46 -29.31 0.65
C GLU A 20 47.92 -29.34 1.12
N ILE A 21 48.30 -28.44 2.03
CA ILE A 21 49.64 -28.43 2.64
C ILE A 21 49.92 -29.74 3.40
N GLU A 22 48.98 -30.17 4.25
CA GLU A 22 49.14 -31.39 5.05
C GLU A 22 49.18 -32.66 4.18
N MET A 23 48.43 -32.69 3.07
CA MET A 23 48.51 -33.77 2.10
C MET A 23 49.88 -33.82 1.44
N GLN A 24 50.42 -32.66 1.05
CA GLN A 24 51.73 -32.56 0.43
C GLN A 24 52.85 -33.04 1.35
N GLU A 25 52.84 -32.62 2.62
CA GLU A 25 53.81 -33.08 3.62
C GLU A 25 53.76 -34.60 3.85
N ASN A 26 52.56 -35.19 3.86
CA ASN A 26 52.41 -36.65 4.02
C ASN A 26 52.88 -37.43 2.79
N ILE A 27 52.70 -36.88 1.59
CA ILE A 27 53.25 -37.45 0.35
C ILE A 27 54.79 -37.38 0.37
N GLU A 28 55.36 -36.25 0.78
CA GLU A 28 56.81 -36.08 0.94
C GLU A 28 57.40 -36.99 2.02
N ALA A 29 56.63 -37.31 3.06
CA ALA A 29 56.97 -38.29 4.09
C ALA A 29 56.83 -39.76 3.61
N GLY A 30 56.42 -39.99 2.36
CA GLY A 30 56.40 -41.30 1.71
C GLY A 30 55.06 -42.04 1.74
N MET A 31 53.95 -41.38 2.11
CA MET A 31 52.62 -41.97 1.98
C MET A 31 52.13 -41.99 0.54
N SER A 32 51.25 -42.96 0.22
CA SER A 32 50.54 -42.94 -1.06
C SER A 32 49.61 -41.72 -1.13
N PRO A 33 49.32 -41.18 -2.33
CA PRO A 33 48.44 -40.02 -2.49
C PRO A 33 47.03 -40.24 -1.93
N GLU A 34 46.51 -41.47 -2.01
CA GLU A 34 45.21 -41.81 -1.43
C GLU A 34 45.27 -41.84 0.10
N ASP A 35 46.31 -42.44 0.67
CA ASP A 35 46.47 -42.51 2.14
C ASP A 35 46.71 -41.13 2.76
N ALA A 36 47.49 -40.26 2.09
CA ALA A 36 47.73 -38.89 2.50
C ALA A 36 46.43 -38.06 2.51
N ARG A 37 45.57 -38.23 1.50
CA ARG A 37 44.25 -37.58 1.44
C ARG A 37 43.34 -38.03 2.58
N HIS A 38 43.30 -39.33 2.85
CA HIS A 38 42.53 -39.90 3.95
C HIS A 38 43.07 -39.50 5.34
N ALA A 39 44.38 -39.28 5.47
CA ALA A 39 45.01 -38.80 6.70
C ALA A 39 44.71 -37.31 6.95
N GLY A 40 44.84 -36.46 5.93
CA GLY A 40 44.52 -35.03 6.01
C GLY A 40 43.06 -34.76 6.39
N MET A 41 42.11 -35.49 5.78
CA MET A 41 40.68 -35.37 6.13
C MET A 41 40.36 -35.87 7.55
N ARG A 42 41.07 -36.88 8.06
CA ARG A 42 40.87 -37.38 9.44
C ARG A 42 41.41 -36.41 10.49
N LYS A 43 42.51 -35.72 10.19
CA LYS A 43 43.17 -34.79 11.12
C LYS A 43 42.33 -33.52 11.35
N PHE A 44 41.56 -33.08 10.37
CA PHE A 44 40.74 -31.86 10.44
C PHE A 44 39.34 -32.04 11.05
N GLY A 45 38.77 -33.25 11.05
CA GLY A 45 37.49 -33.53 11.70
C GLY A 45 36.26 -32.93 11.00
N ASN A 46 35.16 -32.73 11.74
CA ASN A 46 33.86 -32.31 11.17
C ASN A 46 33.83 -30.80 10.86
N LEU A 47 34.30 -30.44 9.67
CA LEU A 47 34.35 -29.08 9.10
C LEU A 47 33.02 -28.32 9.16
N LEU A 48 31.90 -29.01 8.95
CA LEU A 48 30.57 -28.41 9.01
C LEU A 48 30.25 -27.89 10.42
N LEU A 49 30.68 -28.61 11.46
CA LEU A 49 30.46 -28.23 12.85
C LEU A 49 31.22 -26.96 13.22
N ALA A 50 32.49 -26.84 12.80
CA ALA A 50 33.32 -25.65 13.06
C ALA A 50 32.79 -24.40 12.33
N ALA A 51 32.28 -24.57 11.11
CA ALA A 51 31.61 -23.51 10.36
C ALA A 51 30.26 -23.11 11.00
N GLU A 52 29.55 -24.07 11.58
CA GLU A 52 28.25 -23.86 12.23
C GLU A 52 28.38 -23.15 13.59
N ASP A 53 29.39 -23.52 14.41
CA ASP A 53 29.71 -22.84 15.67
C ASP A 53 30.17 -21.39 15.42
N SER A 54 30.97 -21.16 14.38
CA SER A 54 31.38 -19.81 13.97
C SER A 54 30.19 -18.93 13.61
N ARG A 55 29.12 -19.50 13.05
CA ARG A 55 27.90 -18.77 12.68
C ARG A 55 27.18 -18.18 13.88
N ARG A 56 27.12 -18.93 14.98
CA ARG A 56 26.46 -18.51 16.23
C ARG A 56 27.23 -17.39 16.92
N ILE A 57 28.56 -17.51 16.97
CA ILE A 57 29.44 -16.49 17.54
C ILE A 57 29.38 -15.20 16.71
N TRP A 58 29.39 -15.30 15.38
CA TRP A 58 29.36 -14.13 14.51
C TRP A 58 28.03 -13.36 14.53
N GLY A 59 26.90 -14.06 14.66
CA GLY A 59 25.60 -13.40 14.82
C GLY A 59 25.54 -12.53 16.07
N TYR A 60 26.06 -13.06 17.19
CA TYR A 60 26.13 -12.36 18.47
C TYR A 60 27.06 -11.14 18.39
N VAL A 61 28.26 -11.29 17.81
CA VAL A 61 29.22 -10.18 17.63
C VAL A 61 28.66 -9.09 16.70
N TRP A 62 27.92 -9.45 15.65
CA TRP A 62 27.31 -8.44 14.77
C TRP A 62 26.21 -7.65 15.49
N LEU A 63 25.38 -8.33 16.30
CA LEU A 63 24.35 -7.67 17.10
C LEU A 63 24.97 -6.71 18.13
N GLU A 64 26.02 -7.15 18.84
CA GLU A 64 26.74 -6.30 19.79
C GLU A 64 27.33 -5.06 19.11
N ARG A 65 27.93 -5.23 17.92
CA ARG A 65 28.45 -4.11 17.13
C ARG A 65 27.34 -3.16 16.69
N MET A 66 26.22 -3.67 16.18
CA MET A 66 25.07 -2.81 15.83
C MET A 66 24.55 -2.02 17.03
N VAL A 67 24.42 -2.66 18.20
CA VAL A 67 23.98 -1.98 19.42
C VAL A 67 24.99 -0.93 19.87
N GLN A 68 26.29 -1.22 19.75
CA GLN A 68 27.34 -0.27 20.06
C GLN A 68 27.32 0.93 19.10
N ASP A 69 27.15 0.69 17.80
CA ASP A 69 27.06 1.72 16.77
C ASP A 69 25.81 2.59 16.97
N ILE A 70 24.65 1.99 17.25
CA ILE A 70 23.41 2.72 17.57
C ILE A 70 23.60 3.58 18.82
N ARG A 71 24.19 3.03 19.89
CA ARG A 71 24.45 3.78 21.13
C ARG A 71 25.40 4.94 20.89
N TYR A 72 26.42 4.73 20.05
CA TYR A 72 27.36 5.77 19.67
C TYR A 72 26.67 6.86 18.85
N ALA A 73 25.90 6.49 17.83
CA ALA A 73 25.12 7.41 17.02
C ALA A 73 24.15 8.25 17.85
N VAL A 74 23.39 7.63 18.77
CA VAL A 74 22.48 8.34 19.69
C VAL A 74 23.25 9.33 20.57
N ARG A 75 24.44 8.95 21.07
CA ARG A 75 25.26 9.84 21.90
C ARG A 75 25.80 11.02 21.09
N THR A 76 26.21 10.78 19.84
CA THR A 76 26.65 11.85 18.91
C THR A 76 25.50 12.80 18.58
N LEU A 77 24.31 12.29 18.29
CA LEU A 77 23.12 13.10 18.00
C LEU A 77 22.72 13.97 19.21
N ARG A 78 22.81 13.44 20.43
CA ARG A 78 22.61 14.21 21.67
C ARG A 78 23.65 15.32 21.88
N GLY A 79 24.86 15.15 21.33
CA GLY A 79 25.92 16.17 21.38
C GLY A 79 25.69 17.36 20.44
N ALA A 80 24.82 17.21 19.43
CA ALA A 80 24.50 18.26 18.45
C ALA A 80 22.97 18.40 18.27
N PRO A 81 22.25 18.91 19.30
CA PRO A 81 20.78 18.89 19.32
C PRO A 81 20.16 19.74 18.21
N ALA A 82 20.74 20.89 17.87
CA ALA A 82 20.21 21.77 16.81
C ALA A 82 20.27 21.12 15.42
N TYR A 83 21.40 20.49 15.09
CA TYR A 83 21.56 19.78 13.82
C TYR A 83 20.62 18.57 13.71
N THR A 84 20.53 17.80 14.79
CA THR A 84 19.63 16.64 14.89
C THR A 84 18.17 17.07 14.72
N ALA A 85 17.76 18.19 15.34
CA ALA A 85 16.40 18.71 15.22
C ALA A 85 16.08 19.08 13.76
N THR A 86 16.97 19.78 13.05
CA THR A 86 16.76 20.14 11.64
C THR A 86 16.61 18.92 10.74
N LEU A 87 17.47 17.91 10.92
CA LEU A 87 17.37 16.64 10.18
C LEU A 87 16.06 15.92 10.46
N LEU A 88 15.66 15.82 11.74
CA LEU A 88 14.39 15.21 12.14
C LEU A 88 13.20 15.94 11.55
N CYS A 89 13.16 17.28 11.63
CA CYS A 89 12.08 18.07 11.04
C CYS A 89 11.97 17.84 9.54
N THR A 90 13.10 17.82 8.84
CA THR A 90 13.13 17.56 7.38
C THR A 90 12.61 16.17 7.05
N LEU A 91 13.05 15.15 7.80
CA LEU A 91 12.62 13.77 7.63
C LEU A 91 11.12 13.60 7.92
N VAL A 92 10.64 14.15 9.04
CA VAL A 92 9.25 14.08 9.46
C VAL A 92 8.34 14.81 8.48
N LEU A 93 8.74 15.97 7.97
CA LEU A 93 7.97 16.70 6.95
C LEU A 93 7.89 15.91 5.63
N GLY A 94 9.02 15.35 5.17
CA GLY A 94 9.04 14.53 3.95
C GLY A 94 8.18 13.28 4.07
N LEU A 95 8.37 12.49 5.13
CA LEU A 95 7.60 11.26 5.38
C LEU A 95 6.12 11.57 5.68
N GLY A 96 5.85 12.63 6.43
CA GLY A 96 4.51 13.06 6.79
C GLY A 96 3.71 13.51 5.57
N CYS A 97 4.33 14.24 4.64
CA CYS A 97 3.70 14.65 3.39
C CYS A 97 3.30 13.44 2.54
N VAL A 98 4.23 12.51 2.31
CA VAL A 98 3.96 11.28 1.53
C VAL A 98 2.87 10.43 2.18
N THR A 99 2.94 10.24 3.51
CA THR A 99 1.95 9.44 4.25
C THR A 99 0.57 10.09 4.23
N THR A 100 0.50 11.41 4.37
CA THR A 100 -0.77 12.16 4.33
C THR A 100 -1.40 12.09 2.94
N MET A 101 -0.60 12.26 1.89
CA MET A 101 -1.08 12.14 0.52
C MET A 101 -1.63 10.73 0.25
N LEU A 102 -0.92 9.68 0.68
CA LEU A 102 -1.41 8.31 0.58
C LEU A 102 -2.68 8.08 1.39
N ALA A 103 -2.80 8.65 2.59
CA ALA A 103 -4.01 8.54 3.40
C ALA A 103 -5.22 9.25 2.75
N ILE A 104 -5.00 10.42 2.13
CA ILE A 104 -6.05 11.12 1.37
C ILE A 104 -6.48 10.26 0.19
N VAL A 105 -5.53 9.77 -0.61
CA VAL A 105 -5.80 8.86 -1.74
C VAL A 105 -6.55 7.63 -1.28
N ASP A 106 -6.14 7.00 -0.18
CA ASP A 106 -6.83 5.83 0.39
C ASP A 106 -8.27 6.16 0.82
N SER A 107 -8.46 7.29 1.50
CA SER A 107 -9.79 7.73 1.97
C SER A 107 -10.76 8.07 0.84
N ILE A 108 -10.25 8.55 -0.30
CA ILE A 108 -11.06 8.98 -1.45
C ILE A 108 -11.25 7.85 -2.47
N LEU A 109 -10.18 7.11 -2.80
CA LEU A 109 -10.21 6.08 -3.85
C LEU A 109 -10.40 4.64 -3.32
N MET A 110 -9.88 4.30 -2.13
CA MET A 110 -9.80 2.91 -1.65
C MET A 110 -10.85 2.54 -0.61
N ARG A 111 -11.63 3.51 -0.12
CA ARG A 111 -12.87 3.24 0.61
C ARG A 111 -14.05 3.33 -0.36
N PRO A 112 -14.36 2.27 -1.12
CA PRO A 112 -15.57 2.27 -1.91
C PRO A 112 -16.73 2.53 -0.94
N VAL A 113 -17.56 3.53 -1.27
CA VAL A 113 -18.89 3.64 -0.66
C VAL A 113 -19.47 2.24 -0.74
N ALA A 114 -19.85 1.67 0.40
CA ALA A 114 -20.28 0.28 0.52
C ALA A 114 -21.65 0.10 -0.18
N LEU A 115 -21.63 0.20 -1.49
CA LEU A 115 -22.75 -0.02 -2.38
C LEU A 115 -22.83 -1.52 -2.68
N PRO A 116 -24.02 -2.11 -2.59
CA PRO A 116 -24.24 -3.46 -3.08
C PRO A 116 -23.77 -3.57 -4.53
N HIS A 117 -22.90 -4.55 -4.81
CA HIS A 117 -22.42 -4.85 -6.16
C HIS A 117 -21.67 -3.68 -6.84
N SER A 118 -20.86 -2.94 -6.09
CA SER A 118 -20.07 -1.80 -6.59
C SER A 118 -19.22 -2.11 -7.85
N GLU A 119 -18.81 -3.37 -8.02
CA GLU A 119 -18.06 -3.87 -9.18
C GLU A 119 -18.86 -3.90 -10.49
N GLN A 120 -20.19 -3.77 -10.41
CA GLN A 120 -21.11 -3.79 -11.55
C GLN A 120 -21.60 -2.39 -11.93
N LEU A 121 -21.26 -1.37 -11.14
CA LEU A 121 -21.64 0.00 -11.39
C LEU A 121 -20.60 0.69 -12.27
N VAL A 122 -21.06 1.33 -13.33
CA VAL A 122 -20.22 2.11 -14.25
C VAL A 122 -20.77 3.52 -14.35
N GLN A 123 -19.91 4.51 -14.18
CA GLN A 123 -20.26 5.91 -14.40
C GLN A 123 -19.96 6.30 -15.84
N MET A 124 -20.94 6.90 -16.50
CA MET A 124 -20.83 7.35 -17.88
C MET A 124 -20.73 8.87 -17.92
N TYR A 125 -19.83 9.36 -18.76
CA TYR A 125 -19.58 10.78 -18.96
C TYR A 125 -19.78 11.13 -20.43
N GLY A 126 -20.38 12.28 -20.70
CA GLY A 126 -20.41 12.87 -22.03
C GLY A 126 -19.02 13.37 -22.44
N GLN A 127 -18.78 13.49 -23.74
CA GLN A 127 -17.52 14.02 -24.28
C GLN A 127 -17.65 15.48 -24.78
N ASP A 128 -18.88 15.97 -24.98
CA ASP A 128 -19.18 17.21 -25.71
C ASP A 128 -20.14 18.16 -24.97
N GLY A 129 -19.93 18.40 -23.68
CA GLY A 129 -20.68 19.41 -22.94
C GLY A 129 -20.30 20.86 -23.31
N PRO A 130 -21.18 21.85 -23.07
CA PRO A 130 -20.88 23.27 -23.31
C PRO A 130 -19.58 23.69 -22.62
N SER A 131 -18.71 24.40 -23.35
CA SER A 131 -17.45 24.90 -22.80
C SER A 131 -17.72 26.11 -21.91
N GLY A 132 -17.51 25.97 -20.59
CA GLY A 132 -17.66 27.07 -19.64
C GLY A 132 -17.45 26.67 -18.18
N THR A 133 -17.78 25.43 -17.82
CA THR A 133 -17.58 24.88 -16.48
C THR A 133 -17.13 23.43 -16.57
N TYR A 134 -16.10 23.01 -15.82
CA TYR A 134 -15.60 21.61 -15.82
C TYR A 134 -16.70 20.55 -15.57
N ALA A 135 -17.75 20.92 -14.82
CA ALA A 135 -18.90 20.08 -14.53
C ALA A 135 -19.82 19.85 -15.76
N GLU A 136 -19.90 20.82 -16.68
CA GLU A 136 -20.79 20.74 -17.84
C GLU A 136 -20.16 19.93 -18.98
N GLN A 137 -18.84 19.97 -19.13
CA GLN A 137 -18.10 19.33 -20.24
C GLN A 137 -18.32 17.80 -20.32
N HIS A 138 -18.60 17.16 -19.18
CA HIS A 138 -18.78 15.72 -19.07
C HIS A 138 -20.22 15.29 -18.79
N ALA A 139 -21.18 16.22 -18.80
CA ALA A 139 -22.59 15.92 -18.54
C ALA A 139 -23.27 15.33 -19.78
N LEU A 140 -24.11 14.31 -19.58
CA LEU A 140 -24.99 13.79 -20.62
C LEU A 140 -26.27 14.61 -20.67
N SER A 141 -26.73 14.96 -21.88
CA SER A 141 -28.04 15.58 -22.05
C SER A 141 -29.17 14.59 -21.75
N TYR A 142 -30.34 15.08 -21.33
CA TYR A 142 -31.52 14.23 -21.12
C TYR A 142 -31.86 13.38 -22.36
N ALA A 143 -31.74 13.96 -23.57
CA ALA A 143 -31.95 13.23 -24.82
C ALA A 143 -30.94 12.09 -25.02
N ALA A 144 -29.66 12.31 -24.66
CA ALA A 144 -28.64 11.27 -24.72
C ALA A 144 -28.92 10.14 -23.72
N ILE A 145 -29.38 10.47 -22.50
CA ILE A 145 -29.76 9.49 -21.49
C ILE A 145 -30.95 8.64 -21.98
N ASP A 146 -31.96 9.26 -22.60
CA ASP A 146 -33.12 8.56 -23.16
C ASP A 146 -32.77 7.68 -24.36
N GLU A 147 -31.83 8.12 -25.21
CA GLU A 147 -31.29 7.28 -26.29
C GLU A 147 -30.54 6.08 -25.71
N LEU A 148 -29.71 6.30 -24.69
CA LEU A 148 -28.97 5.23 -24.03
C LEU A 148 -29.91 4.21 -23.38
N ARG A 149 -30.95 4.68 -22.70
CA ARG A 149 -31.97 3.81 -22.10
C ARG A 149 -32.69 2.94 -23.13
N ARG A 150 -32.85 3.42 -24.36
CA ARG A 150 -33.50 2.68 -25.45
C ARG A 150 -32.56 1.73 -26.18
N SER A 151 -31.28 2.08 -26.31
CA SER A 151 -30.31 1.36 -27.15
C SER A 151 -29.35 0.45 -26.38
N ALA A 152 -29.07 0.75 -25.11
CA ALA A 152 -28.12 0.00 -24.31
C ALA A 152 -28.82 -1.20 -23.65
N HIS A 153 -28.53 -2.40 -24.14
CA HIS A 153 -29.07 -3.66 -23.60
C HIS A 153 -28.08 -4.40 -22.69
N SER A 154 -26.85 -3.89 -22.54
CA SER A 154 -25.79 -4.52 -21.74
C SER A 154 -25.88 -4.21 -20.24
N PHE A 155 -26.77 -3.30 -19.83
CA PHE A 155 -26.91 -2.86 -18.43
C PHE A 155 -28.25 -3.33 -17.85
N ALA A 156 -28.24 -3.76 -16.59
CA ALA A 156 -29.45 -4.15 -15.87
C ALA A 156 -30.35 -2.97 -15.50
N GLY A 157 -29.78 -1.77 -15.38
CA GLY A 157 -30.49 -0.53 -15.07
C GLY A 157 -29.66 0.70 -15.46
N LEU A 158 -30.33 1.80 -15.75
CA LEU A 158 -29.71 3.07 -16.10
C LEU A 158 -30.41 4.22 -15.39
N SER A 159 -29.71 4.78 -14.41
CA SER A 159 -30.15 5.93 -13.63
C SER A 159 -29.27 7.15 -13.89
N ALA A 160 -29.87 8.32 -13.72
CA ALA A 160 -29.19 9.60 -13.88
C ALA A 160 -29.23 10.37 -12.56
N TYR A 161 -28.20 11.18 -12.32
CA TYR A 161 -28.18 12.11 -11.21
C TYR A 161 -27.46 13.39 -11.59
N ASN A 162 -27.80 14.48 -10.91
CA ASN A 162 -27.13 15.77 -11.04
C ASN A 162 -26.99 16.38 -9.64
N SER A 163 -25.77 16.76 -9.27
CA SER A 163 -25.47 17.30 -7.94
C SER A 163 -25.10 18.77 -8.04
N MET A 164 -25.82 19.62 -7.30
CA MET A 164 -25.61 21.06 -7.29
C MET A 164 -25.57 21.58 -5.84
N ALA A 165 -24.69 22.55 -5.58
CA ALA A 165 -24.68 23.24 -4.30
C ALA A 165 -25.92 24.13 -4.19
N HIS A 166 -26.72 23.93 -3.15
CA HIS A 166 -27.97 24.67 -2.94
C HIS A 166 -28.05 25.19 -1.50
N PRO A 167 -28.47 26.44 -1.28
CA PRO A 167 -28.79 26.90 0.07
C PRO A 167 -30.02 26.15 0.60
N VAL A 168 -29.89 25.58 1.79
CA VAL A 168 -30.96 24.89 2.52
C VAL A 168 -31.20 25.66 3.82
N ALA A 169 -32.41 26.18 3.98
CA ALA A 169 -32.82 26.84 5.21
C ALA A 169 -33.22 25.80 6.25
N ALA A 170 -32.54 25.81 7.40
CA ALA A 170 -32.87 25.02 8.57
C ALA A 170 -33.28 25.94 9.72
N SER A 171 -33.79 25.35 10.82
CA SER A 171 -34.26 26.10 11.99
C SER A 171 -33.16 26.92 12.68
N ASP A 172 -31.89 26.55 12.51
CA ASP A 172 -30.73 27.19 13.13
C ASP A 172 -29.93 28.08 12.16
N GLY A 173 -30.34 28.16 10.89
CA GLY A 173 -29.72 29.01 9.87
C GLY A 173 -29.74 28.40 8.47
N THR A 174 -29.20 29.15 7.50
CA THR A 174 -29.03 28.67 6.13
C THR A 174 -27.67 28.02 5.97
N ARG A 175 -27.64 26.79 5.45
CA ARG A 175 -26.43 26.04 5.15
C ARG A 175 -26.36 25.74 3.65
N ILE A 176 -25.17 25.74 3.07
CA ILE A 176 -24.99 25.25 1.70
C ILE A 176 -24.91 23.73 1.77
N GLY A 177 -25.92 23.05 1.23
CA GLY A 177 -25.96 21.60 1.10
C GLY A 177 -25.73 21.18 -0.35
N LEU A 178 -25.28 19.95 -0.55
CA LEU A 178 -25.30 19.33 -1.88
C LEU A 178 -26.68 18.74 -2.11
N LEU A 179 -27.43 19.32 -3.05
CA LEU A 179 -28.70 18.76 -3.51
C LEU A 179 -28.41 17.86 -4.71
N THR A 180 -28.81 16.61 -4.64
CA THR A 180 -28.70 15.66 -5.76
C THR A 180 -30.09 15.37 -6.30
N GLU A 181 -30.35 15.83 -7.52
CA GLU A 181 -31.50 15.40 -8.30
C GLU A 181 -31.20 14.03 -8.89
N ILE A 182 -32.17 13.12 -8.81
CA ILE A 182 -32.00 11.73 -9.20
C ILE A 182 -33.17 11.29 -10.09
N SER A 183 -32.90 10.33 -10.97
CA SER A 183 -33.99 9.62 -11.64
C SER A 183 -34.70 8.67 -10.66
N PRO A 184 -35.99 8.34 -10.88
CA PRO A 184 -36.78 7.59 -9.91
C PRO A 184 -36.27 6.18 -9.60
N ASP A 185 -35.44 5.62 -10.48
CA ASP A 185 -34.83 4.30 -10.40
C ASP A 185 -33.45 4.30 -9.71
N PHE A 186 -32.93 5.47 -9.32
CA PHE A 186 -31.55 5.63 -8.81
C PHE A 186 -31.22 4.73 -7.62
N PHE A 187 -32.05 4.73 -6.57
CA PHE A 187 -31.80 3.90 -5.39
C PHE A 187 -31.94 2.40 -5.68
N GLN A 188 -32.79 2.02 -6.64
CA GLN A 188 -32.95 0.62 -7.07
C GLN A 188 -31.71 0.15 -7.84
N THR A 189 -31.19 0.97 -8.75
CA THR A 189 -29.95 0.70 -9.50
C THR A 189 -28.75 0.58 -8.56
N LEU A 190 -28.68 1.40 -7.51
CA LEU A 190 -27.65 1.29 -6.47
C LEU A 190 -27.87 0.14 -5.47
N GLY A 191 -29.04 -0.49 -5.47
CA GLY A 191 -29.42 -1.52 -4.49
C GLY A 191 -29.55 -1.00 -3.05
N VAL A 192 -29.72 0.30 -2.85
CA VAL A 192 -29.76 0.94 -1.53
C VAL A 192 -31.20 1.03 -1.02
N SER A 193 -31.40 0.69 0.25
CA SER A 193 -32.68 0.82 0.94
C SER A 193 -32.67 1.97 1.95
N ALA A 194 -33.84 2.54 2.24
CA ALA A 194 -33.96 3.57 3.28
C ALA A 194 -33.72 2.96 4.66
N ALA A 195 -32.89 3.61 5.49
CA ALA A 195 -32.74 3.26 6.90
C ALA A 195 -34.01 3.57 7.71
N LEU A 196 -34.71 4.64 7.34
CA LEU A 196 -35.97 5.07 7.93
C LEU A 196 -36.91 5.60 6.84
N GLY A 197 -38.19 5.25 6.90
CA GLY A 197 -39.19 5.72 5.95
C GLY A 197 -39.13 4.99 4.60
N ARG A 198 -39.14 5.74 3.50
CA ARG A 198 -39.13 5.21 2.13
C ARG A 198 -38.17 6.00 1.23
N ILE A 199 -37.66 5.33 0.21
CA ILE A 199 -36.89 5.97 -0.88
C ILE A 199 -37.83 6.61 -1.92
N ILE A 200 -37.26 7.48 -2.76
CA ILE A 200 -37.92 8.04 -3.94
C ILE A 200 -38.16 6.93 -4.96
N GLY A 201 -39.34 6.90 -5.56
CA GLY A 201 -39.70 5.96 -6.64
C GLY A 201 -40.43 6.64 -7.80
N PRO A 202 -40.89 5.86 -8.80
CA PRO A 202 -41.52 6.36 -10.03
C PRO A 202 -42.71 7.30 -9.81
N ASP A 203 -43.50 7.05 -8.77
CA ASP A 203 -44.71 7.84 -8.45
C ASP A 203 -44.38 9.21 -7.86
N ASP A 204 -43.12 9.43 -7.43
CA ASP A 204 -42.68 10.67 -6.78
C ASP A 204 -42.11 11.70 -7.75
N ALA A 205 -42.07 11.42 -9.06
CA ALA A 205 -41.41 12.28 -10.05
C ALA A 205 -41.94 13.74 -10.10
N LYS A 206 -43.14 13.98 -9.58
CA LYS A 206 -43.76 15.32 -9.47
C LYS A 206 -44.07 15.73 -8.02
N ALA A 207 -43.74 14.88 -7.05
CA ALA A 207 -44.02 15.13 -5.65
C ALA A 207 -42.82 15.82 -4.99
N PRO A 208 -43.04 16.76 -4.05
CA PRO A 208 -41.95 17.39 -3.31
C PRO A 208 -41.42 16.45 -2.22
N VAL A 209 -40.71 15.39 -2.62
CA VAL A 209 -40.13 14.38 -1.73
C VAL A 209 -38.62 14.53 -1.72
N VAL A 210 -38.02 14.45 -0.54
CA VAL A 210 -36.57 14.51 -0.35
C VAL A 210 -36.11 13.34 0.51
N VAL A 211 -34.94 12.80 0.18
CA VAL A 211 -34.22 11.83 1.02
C VAL A 211 -32.98 12.53 1.54
N VAL A 212 -32.75 12.46 2.85
CA VAL A 212 -31.59 13.05 3.51
C VAL A 212 -30.61 11.95 3.92
N ASN A 213 -29.32 12.24 3.84
CA ASN A 213 -28.29 11.33 4.35
C ASN A 213 -28.13 11.50 5.87
N HIS A 214 -27.41 10.57 6.49
CA HIS A 214 -27.18 10.58 7.94
C HIS A 214 -26.39 11.77 8.46
N GLU A 215 -25.54 12.41 7.63
CA GLU A 215 -24.77 13.58 8.05
C GLU A 215 -25.61 14.86 8.06
N PHE A 216 -26.68 14.89 7.27
CA PHE A 216 -27.60 16.02 7.20
C PHE A 216 -28.69 15.94 8.27
N TRP A 217 -29.11 14.74 8.68
CA TRP A 217 -30.11 14.50 9.74
C TRP A 217 -29.54 14.76 11.14
#